data_AF-A0A7W7ESQ5-F1
#
_entry.id   AF-A0A7W7ESQ5-F1
#
_cell.length_a   1.000
_cell.length_b   1.000
_cell.length_c   1.000
_cell.angle_alpha   90.00
_cell.angle_beta   90.00
_cell.angle_gamma   90.00
#
_symmetry.space_group_name_H-M   'P 1'
#
loop_
_entity.id
_entity.type
_entity.pdbx_description
1 polymer ?
#
loop_
_entity_poly.entity_id
_entity_poly.type
_entity_poly.pdbx_seq_one_letter_code
_entity_poly.pdbx_strand_id
1 'polypeptide(L)'
;MPDPDDIRAWQRLDALTTTSGRIEDKDVMRLADLGVAHVVNLALETHPEALAGEGEKLAAQGIAYTHIPVPFDAPGEDHFTAFVDAVEQGPKPVHVHCIMNWRVSAFFYRYNRDRRGLPESEARQLMERQWSPEGHDSNEARIWAEFIATRPA
;
A
#
# COMPACT_ATOMS: atom_id res chain seq x y z
N MET A 1 -6.51 -14.55 -13.71
CA MET A 1 -7.11 -13.38 -14.40
C MET A 1 -5.99 -12.38 -14.72
N PRO A 2 -6.13 -11.54 -15.76
CA PRO A 2 -5.22 -10.42 -15.98
C PRO A 2 -5.36 -9.37 -14.85
N ASP A 3 -4.34 -8.54 -14.70
CA ASP A 3 -4.38 -7.42 -13.78
C ASP A 3 -5.43 -6.37 -14.22
N PRO A 4 -6.11 -5.72 -13.27
CA PRO A 4 -7.05 -4.64 -13.57
C PRO A 4 -6.30 -3.40 -14.06
N ASP A 5 -6.84 -2.74 -15.08
CA ASP A 5 -6.32 -1.51 -15.67
C ASP A 5 -7.07 -0.25 -15.19
N ASP A 6 -8.21 -0.43 -14.51
CA ASP A 6 -9.12 0.61 -14.04
C ASP A 6 -9.13 0.80 -12.52
N ILE A 7 -8.48 -0.10 -11.75
CA ILE A 7 -8.19 0.18 -10.34
C ILE A 7 -7.09 1.24 -10.29
N ARG A 8 -7.38 2.33 -9.58
CA ARG A 8 -6.52 3.51 -9.52
C ARG A 8 -5.09 3.12 -9.19
N ALA A 9 -4.12 3.55 -10.00
CA ALA A 9 -2.69 3.37 -9.72
C ALA A 9 -2.30 1.92 -9.43
N TRP A 10 -2.94 0.93 -10.07
CA TRP A 10 -2.62 -0.48 -9.89
C TRP A 10 -1.17 -0.80 -10.26
N GLN A 11 -0.50 -1.61 -9.43
CA GLN A 11 0.81 -2.15 -9.71
C GLN A 11 0.97 -3.54 -9.08
N ARG A 12 1.38 -4.51 -9.89
CA ARG A 12 1.89 -5.79 -9.39
C ARG A 12 3.40 -5.68 -9.14
N LEU A 13 3.84 -5.97 -7.92
CA LEU A 13 5.26 -5.96 -7.55
C LEU A 13 5.91 -7.32 -7.83
N ASP A 14 5.19 -8.40 -7.53
CA ASP A 14 5.63 -9.78 -7.79
C ASP A 14 4.43 -10.74 -7.85
N ALA A 15 4.69 -12.05 -7.82
CA ALA A 15 3.66 -13.08 -7.90
C ALA A 15 2.65 -13.04 -6.74
N LEU A 16 3.04 -12.53 -5.57
CA LEU A 16 2.23 -12.59 -4.34
C LEU A 16 1.82 -11.21 -3.81
N THR A 17 2.27 -10.13 -4.46
CA THR A 17 2.08 -8.77 -3.95
C THR A 17 1.58 -7.82 -5.03
N THR A 18 0.45 -7.19 -4.75
CA THR A 18 -0.15 -6.14 -5.60
C THR A 18 -0.43 -4.88 -4.76
N THR A 19 -0.44 -3.72 -5.41
CA THR A 19 -0.71 -2.44 -4.77
C THR A 19 -1.64 -1.57 -5.61
N SER A 20 -2.35 -0.65 -4.97
CA SER A 20 -3.15 0.35 -5.68
C SER A 20 -3.47 1.59 -4.84
N GLY A 21 -4.13 2.55 -5.48
CA GLY A 21 -4.98 3.54 -4.82
C GLY A 21 -6.29 2.93 -4.35
N ARG A 22 -7.31 3.75 -4.17
CA ARG A 22 -8.57 3.32 -3.57
C ARG A 22 -9.19 2.15 -4.34
N ILE A 23 -9.84 1.27 -3.61
CA ILE A 23 -10.69 0.22 -4.15
C ILE A 23 -12.16 0.64 -4.02
N GLU A 24 -13.00 0.19 -4.94
CA GLU A 24 -14.43 0.46 -4.97
C GLU A 24 -15.22 -0.83 -4.72
N ASP A 25 -16.54 -0.72 -4.53
CA ASP A 25 -17.43 -1.88 -4.39
C ASP A 25 -17.24 -2.93 -5.49
N LYS A 26 -17.02 -2.47 -6.74
CA LYS A 26 -16.79 -3.35 -7.90
C LYS A 26 -15.48 -4.14 -7.82
N ASP A 27 -14.51 -3.68 -7.04
CA ASP A 27 -13.15 -4.23 -7.00
C ASP A 27 -13.03 -5.36 -5.98
N VAL A 28 -13.90 -5.39 -4.96
CA VAL A 28 -13.89 -6.41 -3.90
C VAL A 28 -13.94 -7.83 -4.47
N MET A 29 -14.89 -8.10 -5.36
CA MET A 29 -15.01 -9.41 -6.01
C MET A 29 -13.84 -9.67 -6.98
N ARG A 30 -13.31 -8.64 -7.64
CA ARG A 30 -12.16 -8.78 -8.55
C ARG A 30 -10.88 -9.16 -7.81
N LEU A 31 -10.67 -8.60 -6.62
CA LEU A 31 -9.56 -9.00 -5.73
C LEU A 31 -9.71 -10.47 -5.33
N ALA A 32 -10.91 -10.91 -4.99
CA ALA A 32 -11.20 -12.32 -4.68
C ALA A 32 -10.90 -13.24 -5.88
N ASP A 33 -11.37 -12.88 -7.07
CA ASP A 33 -11.14 -13.65 -8.30
C ASP A 33 -9.65 -13.66 -8.74
N LEU A 34 -8.87 -12.66 -8.34
CA LEU A 34 -7.40 -12.63 -8.49
C LEU A 34 -6.69 -13.53 -7.48
N GLY A 35 -7.42 -14.11 -6.53
CA GLY A 35 -6.90 -14.95 -5.47
C GLY A 35 -6.25 -14.16 -4.34
N VAL A 36 -6.55 -12.87 -4.18
CA VAL A 36 -6.08 -12.08 -3.03
C VAL A 36 -6.63 -12.70 -1.76
N ALA A 37 -5.75 -13.06 -0.84
CA ALA A 37 -6.10 -13.66 0.45
C ALA A 37 -6.13 -12.63 1.58
N HIS A 38 -5.46 -11.48 1.40
CA HIS A 38 -5.34 -10.43 2.41
C HIS A 38 -5.28 -9.06 1.78
N VAL A 39 -6.06 -8.12 2.32
CA VAL A 39 -5.98 -6.70 2.02
C VAL A 39 -5.42 -5.92 3.22
N VAL A 40 -4.42 -5.09 2.95
CA VAL A 40 -3.88 -4.12 3.91
C VAL A 40 -4.25 -2.71 3.43
N ASN A 41 -5.01 -1.97 4.23
CA ASN A 41 -5.45 -0.62 3.90
C ASN A 41 -4.67 0.41 4.74
N LEU A 42 -3.95 1.31 4.06
CA LEU A 42 -3.16 2.39 4.68
C LEU A 42 -3.88 3.75 4.72
N ALA A 43 -5.08 3.85 4.14
CA ALA A 43 -5.84 5.09 4.09
C ALA A 43 -6.59 5.35 5.41
N LEU A 44 -6.94 6.62 5.65
CA LEU A 44 -7.86 6.97 6.71
C LEU A 44 -9.30 6.65 6.27
N GLU A 45 -10.08 5.98 7.13
CA GLU A 45 -11.51 5.71 6.87
C GLU A 45 -12.33 6.99 6.71
N THR A 46 -11.87 8.10 7.30
CA THR A 46 -12.51 9.41 7.20
C THR A 46 -12.30 10.10 5.84
N HIS A 47 -11.49 9.52 4.95
CA HIS A 47 -11.28 10.08 3.62
C HIS A 47 -12.58 9.97 2.80
N PRO A 48 -13.02 11.02 2.07
CA PRO A 48 -14.27 10.99 1.30
C PRO A 48 -14.36 9.88 0.25
N GLU A 49 -13.20 9.43 -0.22
CA GLU A 49 -13.09 8.33 -1.19
C GLU A 49 -12.80 6.96 -0.56
N ALA A 50 -12.83 6.84 0.77
CA ALA A 50 -12.69 5.55 1.45
C ALA A 50 -13.94 4.69 1.23
N LEU A 51 -13.75 3.37 1.07
CA LEU A 51 -14.86 2.45 0.89
C LEU A 51 -15.55 2.21 2.24
N ALA A 52 -16.81 2.63 2.36
CA ALA A 52 -17.60 2.35 3.55
C ALA A 52 -17.79 0.84 3.75
N GLY A 53 -17.51 0.35 4.96
CA GLY A 53 -17.63 -1.07 5.31
C GLY A 53 -16.63 -1.98 4.59
N GLU A 54 -15.48 -1.45 4.17
CA GLU A 54 -14.47 -2.18 3.38
C GLU A 54 -14.11 -3.54 3.98
N GLY A 55 -13.79 -3.59 5.28
CA GLY A 55 -13.44 -4.83 5.97
C GLY A 55 -14.56 -5.87 5.96
N GLU A 56 -15.82 -5.45 6.12
CA GLU A 56 -16.98 -6.35 6.07
C GLU A 56 -17.19 -6.93 4.67
N LYS A 57 -17.04 -6.09 3.64
CA LYS A 57 -17.18 -6.49 2.23
C LYS A 57 -16.11 -7.49 1.83
N LEU A 58 -14.86 -7.26 2.25
CA LEU A 58 -13.74 -8.17 2.02
C LEU A 58 -13.92 -9.50 2.78
N ALA A 59 -14.33 -9.43 4.05
CA ALA A 59 -14.61 -10.62 4.85
C ALA A 59 -15.72 -11.48 4.23
N ALA A 60 -16.75 -10.86 3.63
CA ALA A 60 -17.81 -11.57 2.91
C ALA A 60 -17.30 -12.34 1.68
N GLN A 61 -16.14 -11.98 1.14
CA GLN A 61 -15.45 -12.74 0.07
C GLN A 61 -14.35 -13.67 0.59
N GLY A 62 -14.23 -13.84 1.90
CA GLY A 62 -13.17 -14.68 2.51
C GLY A 62 -11.78 -14.04 2.48
N ILE A 63 -11.68 -12.73 2.26
CA ILE A 63 -10.42 -12.00 2.23
C ILE A 63 -10.13 -11.46 3.64
N ALA A 64 -8.96 -11.78 4.18
CA ALA A 64 -8.51 -11.19 5.44
C ALA A 64 -8.30 -9.67 5.28
N TYR A 65 -8.49 -8.91 6.35
CA TYR A 65 -8.37 -7.46 6.32
C TYR A 65 -7.52 -6.94 7.48
N THR A 66 -6.59 -6.02 7.18
CA THR A 66 -5.83 -5.28 8.18
C THR A 66 -5.86 -3.81 7.83
N HIS A 67 -6.35 -2.99 8.76
CA HIS A 67 -6.38 -1.55 8.61
C HIS A 67 -5.27 -0.90 9.44
N ILE A 68 -4.45 -0.09 8.78
CA ILE A 68 -3.33 0.65 9.38
C ILE A 68 -3.51 2.11 8.96
N PRO A 69 -4.32 2.90 9.68
CA PRO A 69 -4.60 4.27 9.26
C PRO A 69 -3.35 5.13 9.35
N VAL A 70 -2.75 5.50 8.22
CA VAL A 70 -1.56 6.37 8.17
C VAL A 70 -1.98 7.80 7.84
N PRO A 71 -1.86 8.76 8.78
CA PRO A 71 -2.04 10.18 8.48
C PRO A 71 -1.08 10.61 7.38
N PHE A 72 -1.56 11.35 6.38
CA PHE A 72 -0.70 11.72 5.25
C PHE A 72 0.38 12.75 5.65
N ASP A 73 0.10 13.55 6.66
CA ASP A 73 0.96 14.58 7.24
C ASP A 73 1.81 14.07 8.42
N ALA A 74 1.63 12.80 8.83
CA ALA A 74 2.39 12.21 9.94
C ALA A 74 2.60 10.69 9.78
N PRO A 75 3.30 10.23 8.72
CA PRO A 75 3.81 8.85 8.67
C PRO A 75 4.84 8.64 9.79
N GLY A 76 4.97 7.41 10.29
CA GLY A 76 5.80 7.11 11.46
C GLY A 76 6.26 5.67 11.53
N GLU A 77 7.26 5.40 12.37
CA GLU A 77 7.88 4.07 12.49
C GLU A 77 6.92 3.00 13.02
N ASP A 78 5.98 3.36 13.89
CA ASP A 78 4.95 2.43 14.37
C ASP A 78 4.04 1.97 13.21
N HIS A 79 3.68 2.90 12.30
CA HIS A 79 2.94 2.56 11.09
C HIS A 79 3.75 1.63 10.18
N PHE A 80 5.04 1.92 10.00
CA PHE A 80 5.92 1.09 9.17
C PHE A 80 6.07 -0.31 9.76
N THR A 81 6.29 -0.43 11.06
CA THR A 81 6.39 -1.71 11.77
C THR A 81 5.11 -2.52 11.61
N ALA A 82 3.94 -1.92 11.86
CA ALA A 82 2.65 -2.58 11.66
C ALA A 82 2.44 -3.03 10.21
N PHE A 83 2.86 -2.23 9.23
CA PHE A 83 2.80 -2.60 7.82
C PHE A 83 3.70 -3.80 7.51
N VAL A 84 4.94 -3.80 8.01
CA VAL A 84 5.87 -4.92 7.82
C VAL A 84 5.27 -6.19 8.41
N ASP A 85 4.71 -6.13 9.62
CA ASP A 85 4.07 -7.28 10.26
C ASP A 85 2.87 -7.78 9.45
N ALA A 86 2.00 -6.88 8.99
CA ALA A 86 0.85 -7.25 8.17
C ALA A 86 1.27 -7.91 6.84
N VAL A 87 2.33 -7.41 6.20
CA VAL A 87 2.84 -7.96 4.93
C VAL A 87 3.62 -9.26 5.14
N GLU A 88 4.45 -9.39 6.16
CA GLU A 88 5.29 -10.59 6.35
C GLU A 88 4.53 -11.75 7.01
N GLN A 89 3.63 -11.45 7.95
CA GLN A 89 2.93 -12.46 8.74
C GLN A 89 1.51 -12.76 8.23
N GLY A 90 0.96 -11.88 7.40
CA GLY A 90 -0.39 -12.01 6.84
C GLY A 90 -0.52 -13.07 5.74
N PRO A 91 -1.76 -13.50 5.42
CA PRO A 91 -2.02 -14.41 4.31
C PRO A 91 -1.53 -13.88 2.96
N LYS A 92 -1.19 -14.80 2.05
CA LYS A 92 -0.76 -14.47 0.69
C LYS A 92 -1.68 -15.14 -0.33
N PRO A 93 -1.88 -14.55 -1.52
CA PRO A 93 -1.40 -13.24 -1.99
C PRO A 93 -1.96 -12.03 -1.23
N VAL A 94 -1.15 -10.98 -1.09
CA VAL A 94 -1.54 -9.73 -0.43
C VAL A 94 -1.79 -8.61 -1.44
N HIS A 95 -2.81 -7.80 -1.18
CA HIS A 95 -3.05 -6.55 -1.85
C HIS A 95 -2.95 -5.40 -0.84
N VAL A 96 -2.12 -4.40 -1.10
CA VAL A 96 -1.96 -3.25 -0.19
C VAL A 96 -2.38 -1.97 -0.90
N HIS A 97 -3.28 -1.20 -0.31
CA HIS A 97 -3.75 0.02 -0.95
C HIS A 97 -3.85 1.22 -0.01
N CYS A 98 -3.99 2.39 -0.61
CA CYS A 98 -4.45 3.59 0.08
C CYS A 98 -5.42 4.34 -0.83
N ILE A 99 -5.35 5.68 -0.93
CA ILE A 99 -6.19 6.45 -1.86
C ILE A 99 -5.55 6.64 -3.23
N MET A 100 -4.24 6.93 -3.27
CA MET A 100 -3.49 7.27 -4.51
C MET A 100 -2.30 6.34 -4.79
N ASN A 101 -2.12 5.27 -4.02
CA ASN A 101 -0.93 4.41 -3.98
C ASN A 101 0.36 5.11 -3.48
N TRP A 102 0.27 6.36 -3.00
CA TRP A 102 1.45 7.12 -2.55
C TRP A 102 2.04 6.56 -1.24
N ARG A 103 1.22 6.44 -0.18
CA ARG A 103 1.64 5.85 1.11
C ARG A 103 2.24 4.46 0.90
N VAL A 104 1.53 3.65 0.11
CA VAL A 104 1.87 2.26 -0.16
C VAL A 104 3.20 2.17 -0.92
N SER A 105 3.39 2.96 -1.98
CA SER A 105 4.65 3.00 -2.71
C SER A 105 5.83 3.41 -1.83
N ALA A 106 5.65 4.40 -0.95
CA ALA A 106 6.68 4.84 0.00
C ALA A 106 7.01 3.77 1.06
N PHE A 107 5.99 3.07 1.58
CA PHE A 107 6.17 1.98 2.53
C PHE A 107 6.87 0.79 1.86
N PHE A 108 6.47 0.42 0.63
CA PHE A 108 7.14 -0.63 -0.13
C PHE A 108 8.57 -0.25 -0.53
N TYR A 109 8.87 1.03 -0.80
CA TYR A 109 10.23 1.48 -1.03
C TYR A 109 11.13 1.13 0.17
N ARG A 110 10.73 1.55 1.37
CA ARG A 110 11.46 1.23 2.60
C ARG A 110 11.53 -0.27 2.83
N TYR A 111 10.42 -0.99 2.69
CA TYR A 111 10.39 -2.44 2.87
C TYR A 111 11.30 -3.20 1.90
N ASN A 112 11.24 -2.86 0.62
CA ASN A 112 12.07 -3.49 -0.41
C ASN A 112 13.56 -3.25 -0.13
N ARG A 113 13.92 -2.03 0.27
CA ARG A 113 15.29 -1.64 0.60
C ARG A 113 15.79 -2.28 1.91
N ASP A 114 15.00 -2.18 2.98
CA ASP A 114 15.43 -2.47 4.35
C ASP A 114 15.18 -3.93 4.77
N ARG A 115 14.14 -4.58 4.23
CA ARG A 115 13.74 -5.96 4.60
C ARG A 115 14.07 -6.97 3.51
N ARG A 116 13.83 -6.63 2.24
CA ARG A 116 14.13 -7.52 1.11
C ARG A 116 15.54 -7.35 0.55
N GLY A 117 16.27 -6.32 0.97
CA GLY A 117 17.64 -6.05 0.52
C GLY A 117 17.75 -5.71 -0.97
N LEU A 118 16.68 -5.19 -1.59
CA LEU A 118 16.73 -4.72 -2.97
C LEU A 118 17.70 -3.53 -3.07
N PRO A 119 18.47 -3.42 -4.17
CA PRO A 119 19.24 -2.22 -4.45
C PRO A 119 18.35 -0.97 -4.39
N GLU A 120 18.86 0.10 -3.80
CA GLU A 120 18.08 1.33 -3.60
C GLU A 120 17.53 1.88 -4.91
N SER A 121 18.31 1.82 -5.99
CA SER A 121 17.89 2.24 -7.33
C SER A 121 16.67 1.45 -7.83
N GLU A 122 16.62 0.14 -7.59
CA GLU A 122 15.50 -0.71 -7.99
C GLU A 122 14.27 -0.46 -7.12
N ALA A 123 14.46 -0.40 -5.80
CA ALA A 123 13.38 -0.08 -4.86
C ALA A 123 12.75 1.29 -5.19
N ARG A 124 13.60 2.28 -5.51
CA ARG A 124 13.19 3.62 -5.89
C ARG A 124 12.41 3.63 -7.21
N GLN A 125 12.90 2.93 -8.24
CA GLN A 125 12.17 2.81 -9.52
C GLN A 125 10.77 2.21 -9.35
N LEU A 126 10.58 1.25 -8.43
CA LEU A 126 9.25 0.70 -8.14
C LEU A 126 8.30 1.72 -7.53
N MET A 127 8.80 2.57 -6.61
CA MET A 127 8.04 3.63 -5.96
C MET A 127 7.66 4.74 -6.94
N GLU A 128 8.65 5.21 -7.72
CA GLU A 128 8.51 6.35 -8.63
C GLU A 128 7.53 6.10 -9.78
N ARG A 129 7.15 4.85 -10.03
CA ARG A 129 6.00 4.53 -10.92
C ARG A 129 4.69 5.13 -10.43
N GLN A 130 4.53 5.27 -9.11
CA GLN A 130 3.31 5.82 -8.50
C GLN A 130 3.55 7.22 -7.96
N TRP A 131 4.68 7.44 -7.29
CA TRP A 131 4.96 8.71 -6.65
C TRP A 131 6.44 8.92 -6.32
N SER A 132 6.89 10.17 -6.40
CA SER A 132 8.20 10.59 -5.90
C SER A 132 8.01 11.81 -4.99
N PRO A 133 8.17 11.69 -3.65
CA PRO A 133 8.01 12.83 -2.76
C PRO A 133 9.03 13.94 -3.00
N GLU A 134 10.24 13.59 -3.45
CA GLU A 134 11.33 14.55 -3.72
C GLU A 134 11.06 15.46 -4.92
N GLY A 135 10.05 15.15 -5.74
CA GLY A 135 9.65 15.96 -6.90
C GLY A 135 8.63 17.07 -6.60
N HIS A 136 8.26 17.29 -5.34
CA HIS A 136 7.19 18.22 -4.96
C HIS A 136 7.62 19.18 -3.82
N ASP A 137 7.20 20.45 -3.92
CA ASP A 137 7.53 21.48 -2.93
C ASP A 137 6.55 21.57 -1.75
N SER A 138 5.60 20.64 -1.64
CA SER A 138 4.58 20.66 -0.57
C SER A 138 5.17 20.24 0.78
N ASN A 139 4.51 20.64 1.87
CA ASN A 139 4.94 20.24 3.22
C ASN A 139 4.86 18.72 3.41
N GLU A 140 3.78 18.13 2.92
CA GLU A 140 3.53 16.68 2.97
C GLU A 140 4.61 15.93 2.20
N ALA A 141 4.97 16.41 1.01
CA ALA A 141 6.04 15.82 0.22
C ALA A 141 7.38 15.78 0.97
N ARG A 142 7.74 16.86 1.69
CA ARG A 142 8.94 16.88 2.56
C ARG A 142 8.85 15.86 3.69
N ILE A 143 7.71 15.79 4.39
CA ILE A 143 7.47 14.82 5.47
C ILE A 143 7.68 13.39 4.97
N TRP A 144 7.18 13.06 3.78
CA TRP A 144 7.36 11.74 3.19
C TRP A 144 8.79 11.50 2.72
N ALA A 145 9.47 12.50 2.16
CA ALA A 145 10.88 12.41 1.79
C ALA A 145 11.76 12.11 3.02
N GLU A 146 11.50 12.77 4.15
CA GLU A 146 12.15 12.50 5.43
C GLU A 146 11.85 11.07 5.93
N PHE A 147 10.58 10.67 5.91
CA PHE A 147 10.17 9.33 6.32
C PHE A 147 10.85 8.21 5.53
N ILE A 148 10.99 8.36 4.21
CA ILE A 148 11.65 7.35 3.37
C ILE A 148 13.18 7.40 3.47
N ALA A 149 13.77 8.51 3.91
CA ALA A 149 15.21 8.64 4.13
C ALA A 149 15.68 7.90 5.40
N THR A 150 14.80 7.67 6.37
CA THR A 150 15.08 6.90 7.60
C THR A 150 15.68 5.54 7.28
N ARG A 151 16.75 5.15 7.99
CA ARG A 151 17.38 3.83 7.90
C ARG A 151 17.16 3.06 9.21
N PRO A 152 17.04 1.72 9.15
CA PRO A 152 17.12 0.91 10.37
C PRO A 152 18.48 1.14 11.06
N ALA A 153 18.47 1.14 12.39
CA ALA A 153 19.66 1.28 13.23
C ALA A 153 20.58 0.05 13.16
#